data_AF-A0A3M2H9A1-F1
#
_entry.id   AF-A0A3M2H9A1-F1
#
_cell.length_a   1.000
_cell.length_b   1.000
_cell.length_c   1.000
_cell.angle_alpha   90.00
_cell.angle_beta   90.00
_cell.angle_gamma   90.00
#
_symmetry.space_group_name_H-M   'P 1'
#
loop_
_entity.id
_entity.type
_entity.pdbx_description
1 polymer ?
#
loop_
_entity_poly.entity_id
_entity_poly.type
_entity_poly.pdbx_seq_one_letter_code
_entity_poly.pdbx_strand_id
1 'polypeptide(L)'
;MKRLALLLCPLLLAACGPADNGLALQADYLQRLDRALESDGFVAFDSRSASQYRLPPRRERLLALPELRIGLLDLVIDARRCPHLQQLISQRNSSLGKQLVPSQRLGYEGDLLRAIDACLPHLQDDAGLKTTLQRLAAEKRGQLPAVFWNALNGSREVERYLRFADQALPVAFAEDGAALDALEQLAAIGAGLPQRLPPPAERLEPLFFALYASDQGGQLITSLASLRHSLDAASELLEQRQQRRPLCPLGQATPRGRILQNIFVKFYAGGLQPYLAAVDQRGQQWQAALRQLQGIEGIPPATGTYLERLAGERDSLWMDFRAATARHVKAWQALLNSCGLAPGQAGWSGVPGDA
;
A
#
# COMPACT_ATOMS: atom_id res chain seq x y z
N MET A 1 -31.72 -13.33 49.95
CA MET A 1 -31.72 -13.03 48.49
C MET A 1 -31.28 -11.58 48.20
N LYS A 2 -30.11 -11.14 48.70
CA LYS A 2 -29.60 -9.76 48.49
C LYS A 2 -28.08 -9.67 48.22
N ARG A 3 -27.42 -10.80 47.92
CA ARG A 3 -25.96 -10.84 47.70
C ARG A 3 -25.53 -11.28 46.31
N LEU A 4 -26.47 -11.53 45.39
CA LEU A 4 -26.19 -11.97 44.02
C LEU A 4 -26.35 -10.85 42.96
N ALA A 5 -26.47 -9.60 43.38
CA ALA A 5 -26.69 -8.45 42.48
C ALA A 5 -25.43 -7.60 42.23
N LEU A 6 -24.28 -7.94 42.84
CA LEU A 6 -23.09 -7.08 42.80
C LEU A 6 -21.94 -7.58 41.91
N LEU A 7 -22.13 -8.70 41.19
CA LEU A 7 -21.05 -9.33 40.41
C LEU A 7 -21.22 -9.23 38.88
N LEU A 8 -22.24 -8.53 38.38
CA LEU A 8 -22.51 -8.41 36.94
C LEU A 8 -21.92 -7.16 36.26
N CYS A 9 -21.11 -6.36 36.97
CA CYS A 9 -20.73 -5.01 36.51
C CYS A 9 -19.27 -4.73 36.07
N PRO A 10 -18.34 -5.70 35.86
CA PRO A 10 -17.09 -5.38 35.18
C PRO A 10 -17.02 -5.84 33.71
N LEU A 11 -18.04 -6.52 33.18
CA LEU A 11 -18.02 -7.06 31.80
C LEU A 11 -18.38 -6.03 30.71
N LEU A 12 -18.75 -4.80 31.06
CA LEU A 12 -19.07 -3.73 30.10
C LEU A 12 -17.87 -2.83 29.74
N LEU A 13 -16.66 -3.13 30.21
CA LEU A 13 -15.46 -2.34 29.91
C LEU A 13 -14.52 -2.98 28.87
N ALA A 14 -14.93 -4.07 28.22
CA ALA A 14 -14.12 -4.75 27.21
C ALA A 14 -14.60 -4.47 25.77
N ALA A 15 -14.48 -3.22 25.31
CA ALA A 15 -14.55 -2.89 23.87
C ALA A 15 -14.00 -1.49 23.51
N CYS A 16 -12.92 -1.03 24.15
CA CYS A 16 -12.16 0.11 23.63
C CYS A 16 -10.82 -0.42 23.09
N GLY A 17 -10.86 -0.98 21.87
CA GLY A 17 -9.68 -0.86 21.00
C GLY A 17 -9.45 0.63 20.70
N PRO A 18 -8.23 1.03 20.29
CA PRO A 18 -8.03 2.38 19.77
C PRO A 18 -9.09 2.63 18.70
N ALA A 19 -9.93 3.64 18.92
CA ALA A 19 -11.04 3.93 18.03
C ALA A 19 -10.47 4.23 16.65
N ASP A 20 -10.90 3.49 15.64
CA ASP A 20 -10.60 3.80 14.24
C ASP A 20 -11.33 5.09 13.88
N ASN A 21 -10.66 6.22 14.13
CA ASN A 21 -11.25 7.53 13.91
C ASN A 21 -11.43 7.84 12.42
N GLY A 22 -10.69 7.17 11.52
CA GLY A 22 -10.84 7.29 10.08
C GLY A 22 -12.15 6.66 9.60
N LEU A 23 -12.45 5.43 10.03
CA LEU A 23 -13.74 4.78 9.75
C LEU A 23 -14.90 5.48 10.48
N ALA A 24 -14.68 5.93 11.72
CA ALA A 24 -15.71 6.63 12.49
C ALA A 24 -16.10 7.98 11.85
N LEU A 25 -15.13 8.73 11.32
CA LEU A 25 -15.38 9.99 10.59
C LEU A 25 -16.28 9.75 9.36
N GLN A 26 -16.00 8.69 8.60
CA GLN A 26 -16.80 8.32 7.43
C GLN A 26 -18.23 7.92 7.81
N ALA A 27 -18.37 7.12 8.88
CA ALA A 27 -19.67 6.67 9.37
C ALA A 27 -20.52 7.83 9.93
N ASP A 28 -19.93 8.74 10.72
CA ASP A 28 -20.63 9.93 11.24
C ASP A 28 -21.12 10.83 10.11
N TYR A 29 -20.27 11.06 9.10
CA TYR A 29 -20.64 11.82 7.91
C TYR A 29 -21.85 11.20 7.18
N LEU A 30 -21.79 9.91 6.87
CA LEU A 30 -22.88 9.19 6.21
C LEU A 30 -24.18 9.22 7.02
N GLN A 31 -24.09 8.99 8.33
CA GLN A 31 -25.26 8.97 9.20
C GLN A 31 -25.93 10.36 9.31
N ARG A 32 -25.16 11.44 9.26
CA ARG A 32 -25.72 12.81 9.20
C ARG A 32 -26.41 13.07 7.88
N LEU A 33 -25.79 12.63 6.79
CA LEU A 33 -26.32 12.81 5.45
C LEU A 33 -27.65 12.06 5.28
N ASP A 34 -27.69 10.78 5.65
CA ASP A 34 -28.88 9.93 5.63
C ASP A 34 -30.06 10.54 6.40
N ARG A 35 -29.82 10.94 7.66
CA ARG A 35 -30.83 11.60 8.50
C ARG A 35 -31.38 12.88 7.89
N ALA A 36 -30.52 13.70 7.29
CA ALA A 36 -30.96 14.97 6.70
C ALA A 36 -31.67 14.80 5.36
N LEU A 37 -31.37 13.72 4.63
CA LEU A 37 -32.03 13.38 3.39
C LEU A 37 -33.38 12.66 3.61
N GLU A 38 -33.61 12.09 4.79
CA GLU A 38 -34.77 11.23 5.09
C GLU A 38 -34.81 10.03 4.13
N SER A 39 -33.66 9.39 3.92
CA SER A 39 -33.53 8.18 3.10
C SER A 39 -33.93 6.92 3.86
N ASP A 40 -34.10 5.82 3.12
CA ASP A 40 -34.42 4.49 3.65
C ASP A 40 -33.21 3.79 4.31
N GLY A 41 -32.13 4.55 4.59
CA GLY A 41 -30.86 4.04 5.12
C GLY A 41 -29.77 3.86 4.06
N PHE A 42 -28.60 3.43 4.53
CA PHE A 42 -27.44 3.06 3.71
C PHE A 42 -26.80 1.78 4.23
N VAL A 43 -26.03 1.11 3.37
CA VAL A 43 -25.24 -0.06 3.78
C VAL A 43 -23.90 0.41 4.34
N ALA A 44 -23.65 0.14 5.62
CA ALA A 44 -22.36 0.45 6.25
C ALA A 44 -21.22 -0.37 5.63
N PHE A 45 -20.01 0.19 5.63
CA PHE A 45 -18.82 -0.52 5.15
C PHE A 45 -18.54 -1.76 6.02
N ASP A 46 -18.50 -2.94 5.40
CA ASP A 46 -18.04 -4.17 6.05
C ASP A 46 -16.52 -4.28 5.87
N SER A 47 -15.75 -4.23 6.96
CA SER A 47 -14.28 -4.36 6.91
C SER A 47 -13.82 -5.67 6.29
N ARG A 48 -14.65 -6.73 6.33
CA ARG A 48 -14.34 -8.00 5.65
C ARG A 48 -14.29 -7.87 4.13
N SER A 49 -14.96 -6.86 3.55
CA SER A 49 -14.91 -6.58 2.11
C SER A 49 -13.49 -6.21 1.64
N ALA A 50 -12.63 -5.72 2.52
CA ALA A 50 -11.22 -5.46 2.22
C ALA A 50 -10.46 -6.74 1.80
N SER A 51 -10.98 -7.92 2.13
CA SER A 51 -10.42 -9.21 1.70
C SER A 51 -10.37 -9.41 0.18
N GLN A 52 -11.11 -8.63 -0.61
CA GLN A 52 -10.97 -8.60 -2.08
C GLN A 52 -9.58 -8.10 -2.55
N TYR A 53 -8.90 -7.34 -1.69
CA TYR A 53 -7.53 -6.83 -1.87
C TYR A 53 -6.49 -7.68 -1.11
N ARG A 54 -6.83 -8.93 -0.80
CA ARG A 54 -5.89 -9.87 -0.18
C ARG A 54 -4.71 -10.16 -1.11
N LEU A 55 -3.51 -10.07 -0.54
CA LEU A 55 -2.28 -10.47 -1.20
C LEU A 55 -2.33 -11.96 -1.61
N PRO A 56 -1.90 -12.33 -2.84
CA PRO A 56 -1.91 -13.71 -3.28
C PRO A 56 -1.06 -14.64 -2.40
N PRO A 57 -1.39 -15.94 -2.35
CA PRO A 57 -0.60 -16.92 -1.61
C PRO A 57 0.87 -16.88 -1.99
N ARG A 58 1.76 -17.00 -0.98
CA ARG A 58 3.22 -16.90 -1.17
C ARG A 58 3.75 -17.79 -2.30
N ARG A 59 3.21 -19.01 -2.46
CA ARG A 59 3.63 -19.96 -3.52
C ARG A 59 3.40 -19.45 -4.95
N GLU A 60 2.41 -18.58 -5.16
CA GLU A 60 2.06 -18.01 -6.47
C GLU A 60 2.90 -16.75 -6.78
N ARG A 61 3.52 -16.18 -5.75
CA ARG A 61 4.35 -14.97 -5.84
C ARG A 61 5.85 -15.27 -5.95
N LEU A 62 6.28 -16.51 -5.76
CA LEU A 62 7.69 -16.90 -5.82
C LEU A 62 8.03 -17.55 -7.15
N LEU A 63 9.21 -17.22 -7.67
CA LEU A 63 9.78 -17.78 -8.88
C LEU A 63 10.73 -18.92 -8.54
N ALA A 64 10.68 -19.99 -9.33
CA ALA A 64 11.66 -21.05 -9.25
C ALA A 64 13.04 -20.54 -9.70
N LEU A 65 14.07 -20.77 -8.89
CA LEU A 65 15.45 -20.42 -9.21
C LEU A 65 16.27 -21.71 -9.39
N PRO A 66 16.85 -21.95 -10.58
CA PRO A 66 17.74 -23.08 -10.78
C PRO A 66 18.93 -23.01 -9.84
N GLU A 67 19.20 -24.10 -9.12
CA GLU A 67 20.41 -24.20 -8.29
C GLU A 67 21.63 -24.37 -9.21
N LEU A 68 22.53 -23.38 -9.17
CA LEU A 68 23.82 -23.47 -9.84
C LEU A 68 24.82 -24.17 -8.91
N ARG A 69 25.62 -25.09 -9.47
CA ARG A 69 26.60 -25.89 -8.73
C ARG A 69 27.82 -25.07 -8.30
N ILE A 70 27.64 -24.19 -7.32
CA ILE A 70 28.70 -23.36 -6.74
C ILE A 70 29.56 -24.19 -5.75
N GLY A 71 29.00 -25.27 -5.18
CA GLY A 71 29.66 -26.06 -4.14
C GLY A 71 31.01 -26.66 -4.54
N LEU A 72 31.21 -27.00 -5.81
CA LEU A 72 32.48 -27.56 -6.29
C LEU A 72 33.58 -26.48 -6.39
N LEU A 73 33.21 -25.20 -6.53
CA LEU A 73 34.16 -24.10 -6.63
C LEU A 73 34.90 -23.85 -5.30
N ASP A 74 34.33 -24.26 -4.17
CA ASP A 74 34.96 -24.16 -2.84
C ASP A 74 36.30 -24.91 -2.78
N LEU A 75 36.45 -25.97 -3.61
CA LEU A 75 37.65 -26.80 -3.67
C LEU A 75 38.70 -26.28 -4.67
N VAL A 76 38.30 -25.42 -5.60
CA VAL A 76 39.13 -25.01 -6.75
C VAL A 76 39.56 -23.55 -6.65
N ILE A 77 38.81 -22.71 -5.95
CA ILE A 77 39.18 -21.30 -5.76
C ILE A 77 40.31 -21.19 -4.74
N ASP A 78 41.49 -20.79 -5.23
CA ASP A 78 42.63 -20.49 -4.36
C ASP A 78 42.35 -19.25 -3.51
N ALA A 79 42.20 -19.48 -2.20
CA ALA A 79 42.00 -18.42 -1.20
C ALA A 79 43.11 -17.35 -1.20
N ARG A 80 44.31 -17.65 -1.71
CA ARG A 80 45.38 -16.64 -1.85
C ARG A 80 45.13 -15.70 -3.02
N ARG A 81 44.54 -16.18 -4.11
CA ARG A 81 44.26 -15.38 -5.32
C ARG A 81 42.94 -14.63 -5.17
N CYS A 82 41.91 -15.29 -4.64
CA CYS A 82 40.56 -14.73 -4.54
C CYS A 82 39.92 -15.00 -3.16
N PRO A 83 40.46 -14.42 -2.06
CA PRO A 83 40.02 -14.70 -0.69
C PRO A 83 38.55 -14.39 -0.45
N HIS A 84 38.08 -13.22 -0.91
CA HIS A 84 36.70 -12.78 -0.71
C HIS A 84 35.69 -13.67 -1.45
N LEU A 85 36.03 -14.10 -2.67
CA LEU A 85 35.18 -15.01 -3.44
C LEU A 85 35.09 -16.40 -2.78
N GLN A 86 36.23 -16.92 -2.30
CA GLN A 86 36.28 -18.17 -1.55
C GLN A 86 35.38 -18.08 -0.30
N GLN A 87 35.51 -17.01 0.48
CA GLN A 87 34.69 -16.78 1.68
C GLN A 87 33.19 -16.81 1.36
N LEU A 88 32.74 -16.08 0.33
CA LEU A 88 31.32 -16.03 -0.05
C LEU A 88 30.79 -17.39 -0.53
N ILE A 89 31.61 -18.19 -1.21
CA ILE A 89 31.24 -19.54 -1.62
C ILE A 89 31.10 -20.46 -0.41
N SER A 90 32.07 -20.45 0.50
CA SER A 90 31.99 -21.25 1.74
C SER A 90 30.80 -20.83 2.60
N GLN A 91 30.53 -19.52 2.72
CA GLN A 91 29.35 -19.00 3.42
C GLN A 91 28.07 -19.56 2.82
N ARG A 92 27.93 -19.58 1.49
CA ARG A 92 26.75 -20.12 0.82
C ARG A 92 26.60 -21.63 0.94
N ASN A 93 27.71 -22.37 1.02
CA ASN A 93 27.72 -23.82 1.21
C ASN A 93 27.33 -24.21 2.66
N SER A 94 27.55 -23.32 3.62
CA SER A 94 27.17 -23.53 5.01
C SER A 94 25.65 -23.71 5.20
N SER A 95 25.25 -24.31 6.31
CA SER A 95 23.83 -24.46 6.69
C SER A 95 23.12 -23.10 6.77
N LEU A 96 23.77 -22.09 7.35
CA LEU A 96 23.25 -20.73 7.46
C LEU A 96 23.09 -20.07 6.08
N GLY A 97 24.10 -20.23 5.22
CA GLY A 97 24.03 -19.70 3.85
C GLY A 97 22.93 -20.31 3.01
N LYS A 98 22.57 -21.58 3.25
CA LYS A 98 21.43 -22.25 2.61
C LYS A 98 20.07 -21.70 3.06
N GLN A 99 20.02 -21.11 4.26
CA GLN A 99 18.80 -20.61 4.92
C GLN A 99 18.69 -19.08 4.94
N LEU A 100 19.48 -18.36 4.15
CA LEU A 100 19.40 -16.90 4.05
C LEU A 100 17.97 -16.44 3.79
N VAL A 101 17.52 -15.44 4.56
CA VAL A 101 16.25 -14.79 4.29
C VAL A 101 16.29 -14.07 2.93
N PRO A 102 15.14 -13.84 2.28
CA PRO A 102 15.13 -13.40 0.89
C PRO A 102 15.85 -12.06 0.62
N SER A 103 15.77 -11.09 1.53
CA SER A 103 16.49 -9.81 1.44
C SER A 103 18.01 -9.99 1.52
N GLN A 104 18.49 -10.81 2.46
CA GLN A 104 19.91 -11.16 2.60
C GLN A 104 20.42 -11.94 1.39
N ARG A 105 19.60 -12.83 0.81
CA ARG A 105 19.95 -13.55 -0.41
C ARG A 105 20.17 -12.59 -1.58
N LEU A 106 19.36 -11.54 -1.72
CA LEU A 106 19.55 -10.53 -2.77
C LEU A 106 20.90 -9.82 -2.62
N GLY A 107 21.24 -9.38 -1.40
CA GLY A 107 22.53 -8.77 -1.10
C GLY A 107 23.70 -9.71 -1.40
N TYR A 108 23.60 -10.96 -0.92
CA TYR A 108 24.60 -12.01 -1.16
C TYR A 108 24.88 -12.24 -2.65
N GLU A 109 23.85 -12.33 -3.49
CA GLU A 109 24.05 -12.54 -4.93
C GLU A 109 24.77 -11.35 -5.57
N GLY A 110 24.52 -10.13 -5.09
CA GLY A 110 25.27 -8.93 -5.48
C GLY A 110 26.73 -8.95 -5.03
N ASP A 111 27.00 -9.35 -3.78
CA ASP A 111 28.35 -9.52 -3.24
C ASP A 111 29.14 -10.59 -4.00
N LEU A 112 28.50 -11.73 -4.28
CA LEU A 112 29.10 -12.84 -5.03
C LEU A 112 29.52 -12.39 -6.43
N LEU A 113 28.63 -11.70 -7.16
CA LEU A 113 28.94 -11.20 -8.50
C LEU A 113 30.09 -10.19 -8.49
N ARG A 114 30.10 -9.26 -7.52
CA ARG A 114 31.23 -8.32 -7.33
C ARG A 114 32.54 -9.05 -7.03
N ALA A 115 32.49 -10.09 -6.20
CA ALA A 115 33.67 -10.88 -5.87
C ALA A 115 34.20 -11.70 -7.06
N ILE A 116 33.29 -12.23 -7.90
CA ILE A 116 33.68 -12.89 -9.15
C ILE A 116 34.36 -11.89 -10.08
N ASP A 117 33.76 -10.73 -10.32
CA ASP A 117 34.32 -9.71 -11.22
C ASP A 117 35.70 -9.22 -10.77
N ALA A 118 35.88 -9.04 -9.46
CA ALA A 118 37.17 -8.66 -8.88
C ALA A 118 38.22 -9.79 -8.98
N CYS A 119 37.80 -11.05 -8.97
CA CYS A 119 38.70 -12.22 -9.06
C CYS A 119 39.19 -12.48 -10.49
N LEU A 120 38.35 -12.25 -11.52
CA LEU A 120 38.66 -12.58 -12.92
C LEU A 120 40.02 -12.06 -13.44
N PRO A 121 40.47 -10.83 -13.12
CA PRO A 121 41.78 -10.32 -13.53
C PRO A 121 42.96 -11.10 -12.95
N HIS A 122 42.79 -11.76 -11.80
CA HIS A 122 43.85 -12.49 -11.10
C HIS A 122 44.03 -13.94 -11.58
N LEU A 123 43.19 -14.40 -12.52
CA LEU A 123 43.15 -15.77 -13.04
C LEU A 123 43.78 -15.91 -14.44
N GLN A 124 44.83 -15.13 -14.73
CA GLN A 124 45.44 -15.12 -16.08
C GLN A 124 46.00 -16.50 -16.48
N ASP A 125 46.56 -17.25 -15.52
CA ASP A 125 47.16 -18.56 -15.76
C ASP A 125 46.16 -19.74 -15.66
N ASP A 126 44.90 -19.47 -15.33
CA ASP A 126 43.86 -20.48 -15.17
C ASP A 126 42.64 -20.17 -16.05
N ALA A 127 42.82 -20.42 -17.36
CA ALA A 127 41.79 -20.18 -18.37
C ALA A 127 40.51 -21.00 -18.13
N GLY A 128 40.64 -22.20 -17.55
CA GLY A 128 39.51 -23.08 -17.25
C GLY A 128 38.62 -22.53 -16.13
N LEU A 129 39.24 -22.13 -15.00
CA LEU A 129 38.52 -21.50 -13.90
C LEU A 129 37.94 -20.15 -14.32
N LYS A 130 38.70 -19.34 -15.06
CA LYS A 130 38.23 -18.05 -15.59
C LYS A 130 36.97 -18.22 -16.43
N THR A 131 36.96 -19.16 -17.39
CA THR A 131 35.79 -19.45 -18.23
C THR A 131 34.60 -19.93 -17.38
N THR A 132 34.86 -20.77 -16.37
CA THR A 132 33.84 -21.27 -15.46
C THR A 132 33.18 -20.14 -14.66
N LEU A 133 33.98 -19.23 -14.11
CA LEU A 133 33.49 -18.08 -13.34
C LEU A 133 32.75 -17.08 -14.22
N GLN A 134 33.22 -16.83 -15.45
CA GLN A 134 32.51 -15.98 -16.41
C GLN A 134 31.12 -16.53 -16.75
N ARG A 135 31.01 -17.84 -17.01
CA ARG A 135 29.72 -18.50 -17.24
C ARG A 135 28.81 -18.41 -16.02
N LEU A 136 29.33 -18.73 -14.82
CA LEU A 136 28.57 -18.63 -13.58
C LEU A 136 28.06 -17.21 -13.37
N ALA A 137 28.90 -16.19 -13.58
CA ALA A 137 28.52 -14.80 -13.40
C ALA A 137 27.46 -14.35 -14.42
N ALA A 138 27.52 -14.84 -15.67
CA ALA A 138 26.49 -14.57 -16.67
C ALA A 138 25.15 -15.20 -16.28
N GLU A 139 25.13 -16.47 -15.87
CA GLU A 139 23.92 -17.16 -15.41
C GLU A 139 23.31 -16.49 -14.17
N LYS A 140 24.15 -16.15 -13.19
CA LYS A 140 23.73 -15.45 -11.96
C LYS A 140 23.15 -14.07 -12.24
N ARG A 141 23.75 -13.30 -13.15
CA ARG A 141 23.18 -12.01 -13.60
C ARG A 141 21.80 -12.20 -14.23
N GLY A 142 21.62 -13.23 -15.06
CA GLY A 142 20.30 -13.58 -15.62
C GLY A 142 19.26 -13.96 -14.57
N GLN A 143 19.67 -14.45 -13.40
CA GLN A 143 18.77 -14.78 -12.29
C GLN A 143 18.41 -13.58 -11.40
N LEU A 144 19.12 -12.44 -11.50
CA LEU A 144 18.94 -11.31 -10.58
C LEU A 144 17.49 -10.77 -10.53
N PRO A 145 16.76 -10.59 -11.65
CA PRO A 145 15.36 -10.16 -11.57
C PRO A 145 14.49 -11.12 -10.76
N ALA A 146 14.68 -12.43 -10.93
CA ALA A 146 13.94 -13.44 -10.17
C ALA A 146 14.35 -13.49 -8.69
N VAL A 147 15.64 -13.29 -8.37
CA VAL A 147 16.12 -13.16 -6.98
C VAL A 147 15.51 -11.93 -6.32
N PHE A 148 15.46 -10.80 -7.02
CA PHE A 148 14.84 -9.56 -6.55
C PHE A 148 13.36 -9.74 -6.24
N TRP A 149 12.59 -10.32 -7.16
CA TRP A 149 11.17 -10.59 -6.93
C TRP A 149 10.95 -11.57 -5.79
N ASN A 150 11.81 -12.58 -5.65
CA ASN A 150 11.77 -13.48 -4.50
C ASN A 150 12.14 -12.78 -3.18
N ALA A 151 13.02 -11.77 -3.21
CA ALA A 151 13.34 -10.94 -2.05
C ALA A 151 12.11 -10.17 -1.56
N LEU A 152 11.43 -9.46 -2.45
CA LEU A 152 10.18 -8.76 -2.14
C LEU A 152 9.08 -9.72 -1.72
N ASN A 153 8.70 -10.66 -2.58
CA ASN A 153 7.54 -11.53 -2.36
C ASN A 153 7.74 -12.56 -1.23
N GLY A 154 9.00 -12.90 -0.93
CA GLY A 154 9.34 -13.85 0.12
C GLY A 154 9.49 -13.21 1.51
N SER A 155 9.56 -11.89 1.60
CA SER A 155 9.75 -11.12 2.83
C SER A 155 8.42 -10.90 3.58
N ARG A 156 8.48 -10.94 4.92
CA ARG A 156 7.32 -10.64 5.77
C ARG A 156 7.03 -9.14 5.82
N GLU A 157 8.07 -8.35 5.60
CA GLU A 157 8.08 -6.90 5.61
C GLU A 157 7.22 -6.34 4.48
N VAL A 158 7.47 -6.78 3.25
CA VAL A 158 6.65 -6.40 2.08
C VAL A 158 5.26 -7.01 2.17
N GLU A 159 5.13 -8.25 2.67
CA GLU A 159 3.82 -8.86 2.90
C GLU A 159 2.97 -8.06 3.89
N ARG A 160 3.55 -7.61 5.00
CA ARG A 160 2.87 -6.75 5.99
C ARG A 160 2.46 -5.43 5.36
N TYR A 161 3.39 -4.77 4.66
CA TYR A 161 3.14 -3.45 4.07
C TYR A 161 2.04 -3.46 3.00
N LEU A 162 2.02 -4.50 2.16
CA LEU A 162 1.05 -4.62 1.06
C LEU A 162 -0.25 -5.31 1.49
N ARG A 163 -0.36 -5.87 2.68
CA ARG A 163 -1.61 -6.47 3.16
C ARG A 163 -2.51 -5.39 3.77
N PHE A 164 -3.80 -5.38 3.41
CA PHE A 164 -4.80 -4.53 4.06
C PHE A 164 -4.83 -4.72 5.60
N ALA A 165 -5.02 -3.62 6.32
CA ALA A 165 -5.14 -3.61 7.77
C ALA A 165 -6.60 -3.64 8.23
N ASP A 166 -6.86 -4.01 9.48
CA ASP A 166 -8.21 -3.93 10.05
C ASP A 166 -8.65 -2.47 10.32
N GLN A 167 -7.68 -1.56 10.40
CA GLN A 167 -7.89 -0.14 10.64
C GLN A 167 -7.60 0.68 9.37
N ALA A 168 -8.32 1.78 9.20
CA ALA A 168 -8.01 2.83 8.22
C ALA A 168 -6.86 3.73 8.72
N LEU A 169 -6.34 4.59 7.83
CA LEU A 169 -5.45 5.67 8.24
C LEU A 169 -6.16 6.56 9.26
N PRO A 170 -5.49 6.92 10.37
CA PRO A 170 -6.04 7.85 11.34
C PRO A 170 -6.38 9.21 10.69
N VAL A 171 -7.32 9.97 11.25
CA VAL A 171 -7.65 11.32 10.72
C VAL A 171 -6.45 12.27 10.79
N ALA A 172 -5.64 12.13 11.84
CA ALA A 172 -4.36 12.80 11.99
C ALA A 172 -3.27 11.74 12.09
N PHE A 173 -2.44 11.64 11.06
CA PHE A 173 -1.30 10.73 11.00
C PHE A 173 -0.05 11.51 10.64
N ALA A 174 1.08 11.17 11.27
CA ALA A 174 2.37 11.67 10.84
C ALA A 174 2.73 11.06 9.49
N GLU A 175 3.43 11.80 8.63
CA GLU A 175 3.93 11.22 7.40
C GLU A 175 4.94 10.11 7.70
N ASP A 176 4.66 8.89 7.22
CA ASP A 176 5.65 7.82 7.19
C ASP A 176 6.40 7.87 5.85
N GLY A 177 7.30 8.84 5.73
CA GLY A 177 8.13 9.01 4.53
C GLY A 177 9.09 7.84 4.33
N ALA A 178 9.61 7.26 5.41
CA ALA A 178 10.63 6.21 5.35
C ALA A 178 10.17 4.96 4.59
N ALA A 179 8.93 4.53 4.77
CA ALA A 179 8.41 3.35 4.06
C ALA A 179 8.18 3.61 2.56
N LEU A 180 7.73 4.81 2.18
CA LEU A 180 7.59 5.19 0.77
C LEU A 180 8.97 5.34 0.11
N ASP A 181 9.90 6.03 0.78
CA ASP A 181 11.29 6.16 0.32
C ASP A 181 11.94 4.78 0.14
N ALA A 182 11.63 3.82 1.03
CA ALA A 182 12.10 2.45 0.90
C ALA A 182 11.51 1.74 -0.32
N LEU A 183 10.20 1.90 -0.61
CA LEU A 183 9.60 1.37 -1.83
C LEU A 183 10.23 1.95 -3.08
N GLU A 184 10.45 3.26 -3.13
CA GLU A 184 11.07 3.94 -4.28
C GLU A 184 12.52 3.47 -4.48
N GLN A 185 13.29 3.34 -3.40
CA GLN A 185 14.65 2.81 -3.46
C GLN A 185 14.69 1.34 -3.90
N LEU A 186 13.78 0.50 -3.41
CA LEU A 186 13.65 -0.88 -3.86
C LEU A 186 13.27 -0.95 -5.35
N ALA A 187 12.38 -0.07 -5.82
CA ALA A 187 12.03 0.03 -7.23
C ALA A 187 13.24 0.44 -8.08
N ALA A 188 14.01 1.43 -7.64
CA ALA A 188 15.24 1.87 -8.31
C ALA A 188 16.32 0.77 -8.34
N ILE A 189 16.43 -0.05 -7.28
CA ILE A 189 17.32 -1.21 -7.26
C ILE A 189 16.89 -2.22 -8.33
N GLY A 190 15.62 -2.60 -8.36
CA GLY A 190 15.12 -3.59 -9.32
C GLY A 190 15.19 -3.12 -10.76
N ALA A 191 14.88 -1.84 -11.03
CA ALA A 191 15.00 -1.23 -12.35
C ALA A 191 16.45 -1.15 -12.88
N GLY A 192 17.44 -1.21 -11.98
CA GLY A 192 18.85 -1.25 -12.35
C GLY A 192 19.36 -2.64 -12.73
N LEU A 193 18.58 -3.71 -12.50
CA LEU A 193 19.03 -5.08 -12.74
C LEU A 193 18.90 -5.46 -14.23
N PRO A 194 19.78 -6.34 -14.74
CA PRO A 194 20.97 -6.92 -14.08
C PRO A 194 22.24 -6.07 -14.21
N GLN A 195 22.21 -4.91 -14.87
CA GLN A 195 23.40 -4.12 -15.17
C GLN A 195 24.05 -3.52 -13.92
N ARG A 196 23.23 -3.09 -12.95
CA ARG A 196 23.66 -2.63 -11.64
C ARG A 196 23.42 -3.73 -10.61
N LEU A 197 24.50 -4.24 -10.04
CA LEU A 197 24.40 -5.30 -9.03
C LEU A 197 23.68 -4.80 -7.77
N PRO A 198 22.90 -5.67 -7.09
CA PRO A 198 22.27 -5.32 -5.82
C PRO A 198 23.30 -4.81 -4.79
N PRO A 199 22.90 -3.85 -3.94
CA PRO A 199 23.75 -3.43 -2.84
C PRO A 199 23.89 -4.55 -1.78
N PRO A 200 24.93 -4.49 -0.94
CA PRO A 200 25.10 -5.40 0.20
C PRO A 200 23.86 -5.44 1.11
N ALA A 201 23.71 -6.54 1.85
CA ALA A 201 22.56 -6.77 2.74
C ALA A 201 22.38 -5.64 3.77
N GLU A 202 23.46 -5.07 4.29
CA GLU A 202 23.45 -3.99 5.29
C GLU A 202 22.78 -2.71 4.77
N ARG A 203 22.76 -2.51 3.44
CA ARG A 203 22.04 -1.40 2.80
C ARG A 203 20.61 -1.75 2.41
N LEU A 204 20.29 -3.04 2.27
CA LEU A 204 18.94 -3.52 1.98
C LEU A 204 18.10 -3.61 3.26
N GLU A 205 18.66 -4.10 4.36
CA GLU A 205 17.95 -4.34 5.61
C GLU A 205 17.16 -3.13 6.14
N PRO A 206 17.70 -1.89 6.15
CA PRO A 206 16.93 -0.72 6.56
C PRO A 206 15.71 -0.45 5.67
N LEU A 207 15.77 -0.76 4.37
CA LEU A 207 14.65 -0.57 3.45
C LEU A 207 13.50 -1.52 3.78
N PHE A 208 13.80 -2.82 3.96
CA PHE A 208 12.80 -3.80 4.36
C PHE A 208 12.25 -3.48 5.76
N PHE A 209 13.11 -3.07 6.71
CA PHE A 209 12.67 -2.68 8.04
C PHE A 209 11.71 -1.49 8.02
N ALA A 210 11.96 -0.47 7.18
CA ALA A 210 11.06 0.67 7.04
C ALA A 210 9.65 0.24 6.60
N LEU A 211 9.55 -0.72 5.67
CA LEU A 211 8.25 -1.29 5.27
C LEU A 211 7.56 -2.03 6.42
N TYR A 212 8.33 -2.77 7.23
CA TYR A 212 7.78 -3.51 8.37
C TYR A 212 7.33 -2.61 9.52
N ALA A 213 8.04 -1.51 9.76
CA ALA A 213 7.75 -0.54 10.80
C ALA A 213 6.49 0.29 10.50
N SER A 214 6.07 0.31 9.24
CA SER A 214 4.90 1.05 8.77
C SER A 214 3.62 0.24 8.86
N ASP A 215 2.61 0.76 9.55
CA ASP A 215 1.23 0.29 9.43
C ASP A 215 0.47 0.99 8.28
N GLN A 216 1.05 2.06 7.72
CA GLN A 216 0.35 2.93 6.77
C GLN A 216 0.07 2.26 5.43
N GLY A 217 0.89 1.31 4.98
CA GLY A 217 0.63 0.58 3.74
C GLY A 217 -0.71 -0.17 3.78
N GLY A 218 -0.93 -0.97 4.83
CA GLY A 218 -2.18 -1.69 5.03
C GLY A 218 -3.36 -0.79 5.38
N GLN A 219 -3.12 0.25 6.19
CA GLN A 219 -4.14 1.24 6.55
C GLN A 219 -4.62 2.04 5.34
N LEU A 220 -3.71 2.37 4.40
CA LEU A 220 -4.04 3.06 3.17
C LEU A 220 -4.95 2.22 2.28
N ILE A 221 -4.67 0.93 2.09
CA ILE A 221 -5.53 0.02 1.32
C ILE A 221 -6.96 0.02 1.92
N THR A 222 -7.06 -0.05 3.24
CA THR A 222 -8.35 -0.02 3.95
C THR A 222 -9.04 1.33 3.81
N SER A 223 -8.32 2.46 3.94
CA SER A 223 -8.86 3.80 3.73
C SER A 223 -9.40 4.00 2.33
N LEU A 224 -8.64 3.61 1.29
CA LEU A 224 -9.09 3.74 -0.10
C LEU A 224 -10.38 2.95 -0.32
N ALA A 225 -10.45 1.71 0.21
CA ALA A 225 -11.62 0.85 0.06
C ALA A 225 -12.84 1.40 0.81
N SER A 226 -12.66 1.82 2.06
CA SER A 226 -13.75 2.35 2.89
C SER A 226 -14.26 3.70 2.39
N LEU A 227 -13.36 4.58 1.94
CA LEU A 227 -13.73 5.90 1.43
C LEU A 227 -14.44 5.78 0.10
N ARG A 228 -13.98 4.91 -0.80
CA ARG A 228 -14.71 4.59 -2.03
C ARG A 228 -16.15 4.18 -1.71
N HIS A 229 -16.32 3.17 -0.85
CA HIS A 229 -17.65 2.68 -0.44
C HIS A 229 -18.52 3.80 0.14
N SER A 230 -17.94 4.57 1.07
CA SER A 230 -18.67 5.62 1.77
C SER A 230 -19.07 6.77 0.83
N LEU A 231 -18.20 7.16 -0.09
CA LEU A 231 -18.48 8.22 -1.05
C LEU A 231 -19.49 7.77 -2.10
N ASP A 232 -19.44 6.52 -2.56
CA ASP A 232 -20.44 5.98 -3.46
C ASP A 232 -21.82 5.94 -2.82
N ALA A 233 -21.93 5.46 -1.58
CA ALA A 233 -23.18 5.48 -0.82
C ALA A 233 -23.69 6.92 -0.61
N ALA A 234 -22.81 7.84 -0.18
CA ALA A 234 -23.19 9.23 0.02
C ALA A 234 -23.66 9.92 -1.27
N SER A 235 -23.00 9.64 -2.40
CA SER A 235 -23.38 10.16 -3.72
C SER A 235 -24.73 9.63 -4.15
N GLU A 236 -24.97 8.33 -3.95
CA GLU A 236 -26.26 7.71 -4.26
C GLU A 236 -27.40 8.34 -3.45
N LEU A 237 -27.21 8.57 -2.15
CA LEU A 237 -28.22 9.24 -1.31
C LEU A 237 -28.57 10.64 -1.84
N LEU A 238 -27.55 11.43 -2.21
CA LEU A 238 -27.73 12.78 -2.77
C LEU A 238 -28.47 12.75 -4.12
N GLU A 239 -28.03 11.88 -5.02
CA GLU A 239 -28.57 11.73 -6.38
C GLU A 239 -30.02 11.24 -6.35
N GLN A 240 -30.32 10.19 -5.56
CA GLN A 240 -31.67 9.67 -5.42
C GLN A 240 -32.63 10.71 -4.83
N ARG A 241 -32.18 11.47 -3.82
CA ARG A 241 -32.99 12.54 -3.24
C ARG A 241 -33.33 13.60 -4.28
N GLN A 242 -32.35 14.00 -5.08
CA GLN A 242 -32.53 15.03 -6.11
C GLN A 242 -33.48 14.56 -7.22
N GLN A 243 -33.44 13.29 -7.61
CA GLN A 243 -34.30 12.74 -8.67
C GLN A 243 -35.75 12.52 -8.21
N ARG A 244 -35.97 11.95 -7.02
CA ARG A 244 -37.32 11.55 -6.58
C ARG A 244 -38.13 12.71 -6.01
N ARG A 245 -37.51 13.52 -5.17
CA ARG A 245 -38.18 14.63 -4.47
C ARG A 245 -37.18 15.76 -4.22
N PRO A 246 -36.90 16.63 -5.21
CA PRO A 246 -35.94 17.72 -5.04
C PRO A 246 -36.17 18.52 -3.75
N LEU A 247 -35.11 18.83 -3.01
CA LEU A 247 -35.20 19.61 -1.77
C LEU A 247 -35.59 21.07 -2.01
N CYS A 248 -35.36 21.57 -3.22
CA CYS A 248 -35.55 22.94 -3.63
C CYS A 248 -36.25 22.98 -5.00
N PRO A 249 -37.55 22.60 -5.07
CA PRO A 249 -38.25 22.43 -6.35
C PRO A 249 -38.40 23.75 -7.15
N LEU A 250 -38.36 24.89 -6.47
CA LEU A 250 -38.43 26.22 -7.09
C LEU A 250 -37.04 26.86 -7.29
N GLY A 251 -35.95 26.10 -7.11
CA GLY A 251 -34.59 26.65 -7.18
C GLY A 251 -34.21 27.54 -6.00
N GLN A 252 -35.03 27.58 -4.95
CA GLN A 252 -34.85 28.46 -3.78
C GLN A 252 -34.52 27.65 -2.52
N ALA A 253 -33.75 28.29 -1.64
CA ALA A 253 -33.35 27.72 -0.36
C ALA A 253 -34.55 27.33 0.51
N THR A 254 -34.63 26.06 0.87
CA THR A 254 -35.59 25.54 1.86
C THR A 254 -34.91 25.35 3.22
N PRO A 255 -35.66 25.26 4.34
CA PRO A 255 -35.07 24.92 5.64
C PRO A 255 -34.23 23.64 5.60
N ARG A 256 -34.68 22.62 4.86
CA ARG A 256 -33.92 21.37 4.65
C ARG A 256 -32.70 21.57 3.78
N GLY A 257 -32.80 22.37 2.71
CA GLY A 257 -31.64 22.76 1.91
C GLY A 257 -30.55 23.42 2.77
N ARG A 258 -30.93 24.30 3.72
CA ARG A 258 -30.00 24.92 4.68
C ARG A 258 -29.38 23.91 5.64
N ILE A 259 -30.13 22.91 6.11
CA ILE A 259 -29.58 21.81 6.91
C ILE A 259 -28.49 21.08 6.14
N LEU A 260 -28.73 20.75 4.86
CA LEU A 260 -27.70 20.11 4.03
C LEU A 260 -26.51 21.01 3.73
N GLN A 261 -26.73 22.30 3.49
CA GLN A 261 -25.63 23.25 3.35
C GLN A 261 -24.76 23.29 4.61
N ASN A 262 -25.38 23.29 5.80
CA ASN A 262 -24.64 23.20 7.06
C ASN A 262 -23.88 21.88 7.18
N ILE A 263 -24.45 20.76 6.71
CA ILE A 263 -23.75 19.48 6.71
C ILE A 263 -22.56 19.50 5.77
N PHE A 264 -22.73 20.07 4.57
CA PHE A 264 -21.65 20.26 3.61
C PHE A 264 -20.52 21.10 4.22
N VAL A 265 -20.82 22.26 4.80
CA VAL A 265 -19.79 23.15 5.36
C VAL A 265 -19.09 22.50 6.57
N LYS A 266 -19.85 21.99 7.55
CA LYS A 266 -19.27 21.54 8.83
C LYS A 266 -18.64 20.16 8.76
N PHE A 267 -19.28 19.19 8.09
CA PHE A 267 -18.86 17.79 8.15
C PHE A 267 -18.15 17.32 6.88
N TYR A 268 -18.58 17.76 5.70
CA TYR A 268 -17.86 17.45 4.46
C TYR A 268 -16.62 18.34 4.31
N ALA A 269 -16.80 19.63 4.05
CA ALA A 269 -15.70 20.56 3.79
C ALA A 269 -14.80 20.76 5.03
N GLY A 270 -15.38 20.83 6.22
CA GLY A 270 -14.63 21.01 7.47
C GLY A 270 -14.00 19.73 8.05
N GLY A 271 -14.43 18.54 7.64
CA GLY A 271 -14.03 17.27 8.27
C GLY A 271 -13.54 16.22 7.27
N LEU A 272 -14.46 15.67 6.46
CA LEU A 272 -14.14 14.59 5.54
C LEU A 272 -13.22 15.01 4.39
N GLN A 273 -13.37 16.21 3.84
CA GLN A 273 -12.57 16.70 2.71
C GLN A 273 -11.07 16.84 3.05
N PRO A 274 -10.66 17.42 4.20
CA PRO A 274 -9.27 17.39 4.64
C PRO A 274 -8.71 15.97 4.77
N TYR A 275 -9.49 15.03 5.32
CA TYR A 275 -9.09 13.63 5.43
C TYR A 275 -8.92 12.98 4.04
N LEU A 276 -9.84 13.23 3.11
CA LEU A 276 -9.74 12.79 1.71
C LEU A 276 -8.46 13.31 1.05
N ALA A 277 -8.14 14.58 1.25
CA ALA A 277 -6.93 15.19 0.68
C ALA A 277 -5.65 14.54 1.23
N ALA A 278 -5.59 14.24 2.53
CA ALA A 278 -4.46 13.55 3.14
C ALA A 278 -4.30 12.11 2.61
N VAL A 279 -5.40 11.38 2.47
CA VAL A 279 -5.40 10.02 1.90
C VAL A 279 -5.03 10.05 0.41
N ASP A 280 -5.51 11.02 -0.37
CA ASP A 280 -5.19 11.18 -1.79
C ASP A 280 -3.70 11.49 -1.98
N GLN A 281 -3.12 12.45 -1.23
CA GLN A 281 -1.70 12.76 -1.30
C GLN A 281 -0.83 11.52 -1.00
N ARG A 282 -1.19 10.77 0.05
CA ARG A 282 -0.50 9.52 0.42
C ARG A 282 -0.67 8.45 -0.66
N GLY A 283 -1.88 8.29 -1.17
CA GLY A 283 -2.23 7.34 -2.23
C GLY A 283 -1.51 7.63 -3.55
N GLN A 284 -1.28 8.89 -3.90
CA GLN A 284 -0.57 9.28 -5.11
C GLN A 284 0.90 8.82 -5.09
N GLN A 285 1.60 9.08 -3.98
CA GLN A 285 3.00 8.66 -3.81
C GLN A 285 3.11 7.13 -3.78
N TRP A 286 2.22 6.48 -3.03
CA TRP A 286 2.14 5.02 -2.98
C TRP A 286 1.86 4.39 -4.35
N GLN A 287 0.90 4.94 -5.11
CA GLN A 287 0.59 4.48 -6.46
C GLN A 287 1.82 4.62 -7.37
N ALA A 288 2.52 5.76 -7.33
CA ALA A 288 3.71 5.99 -8.14
C ALA A 288 4.79 4.94 -7.84
N ALA A 289 5.09 4.68 -6.56
CA ALA A 289 6.07 3.68 -6.14
C ALA A 289 5.68 2.25 -6.57
N LEU A 290 4.40 1.87 -6.41
CA LEU A 290 3.93 0.55 -6.84
C LEU A 290 3.99 0.36 -8.37
N ARG A 291 3.71 1.42 -9.14
CA ARG A 291 3.84 1.35 -10.60
C ARG A 291 5.29 1.24 -11.06
N GLN A 292 6.23 1.90 -10.38
CA GLN A 292 7.65 1.70 -10.65
C GLN A 292 8.06 0.24 -10.41
N LEU A 293 7.60 -0.36 -9.30
CA LEU A 293 7.82 -1.79 -9.03
C LEU A 293 7.21 -2.69 -10.11
N GLN A 294 6.00 -2.38 -10.55
CA GLN A 294 5.31 -3.15 -11.58
C GLN A 294 6.03 -3.14 -12.93
N GLY A 295 6.77 -2.06 -13.24
CA GLY A 295 7.57 -1.94 -14.45
C GLY A 295 8.85 -2.78 -14.47
N ILE A 296 9.21 -3.46 -13.38
CA ILE A 296 10.43 -4.25 -13.28
C ILE A 296 10.24 -5.59 -14.01
N GLU A 297 11.22 -5.95 -14.84
CA GLU A 297 11.23 -7.20 -15.60
C GLU A 297 11.08 -8.44 -14.70
N GLY A 298 10.42 -9.47 -15.22
CA GLY A 298 10.31 -10.76 -14.55
C GLY A 298 9.34 -10.79 -13.38
N ILE A 299 8.42 -9.81 -13.29
CA ILE A 299 7.37 -9.79 -12.26
C ILE A 299 6.54 -11.09 -12.26
N PRO A 300 6.37 -11.76 -11.10
CA PRO A 300 5.48 -12.91 -11.01
C PRO A 300 4.04 -12.53 -11.40
N PRO A 301 3.33 -13.31 -12.24
CA PRO A 301 2.00 -12.93 -12.72
C PRO A 301 0.99 -12.61 -11.62
N ALA A 302 1.02 -13.37 -10.51
CA ALA A 302 0.16 -13.11 -9.36
C ALA A 302 0.49 -11.76 -8.67
N THR A 303 1.78 -11.44 -8.54
CA THR A 303 2.23 -10.15 -8.00
C THR A 303 1.85 -9.00 -8.94
N GLY A 304 2.04 -9.14 -10.25
CA GLY A 304 1.65 -8.11 -11.22
C GLY A 304 0.15 -7.84 -11.22
N THR A 305 -0.67 -8.89 -11.25
CA THR A 305 -2.14 -8.77 -11.14
C THR A 305 -2.57 -8.08 -9.85
N TYR A 306 -1.86 -8.38 -8.75
CA TYR A 306 -2.13 -7.77 -7.46
C TYR A 306 -1.81 -6.27 -7.42
N LEU A 307 -0.62 -5.88 -7.89
CA LEU A 307 -0.23 -4.47 -7.95
C LEU A 307 -1.12 -3.67 -8.90
N GLU A 308 -1.53 -4.24 -10.05
CA GLU A 308 -2.47 -3.61 -10.98
C GLU A 308 -3.83 -3.36 -10.30
N ARG A 309 -4.38 -4.35 -9.58
CA ARG A 309 -5.64 -4.20 -8.84
C ARG A 309 -5.58 -3.07 -7.80
N LEU A 310 -4.43 -2.86 -7.19
CA LEU A 310 -4.24 -1.82 -6.18
C LEU A 310 -4.01 -0.42 -6.78
N ALA A 311 -3.09 -0.32 -7.73
CA ALA A 311 -2.48 0.94 -8.15
C ALA A 311 -2.43 1.15 -9.69
N GLY A 312 -3.07 0.27 -10.45
CA GLY A 312 -3.19 0.35 -11.91
C GLY A 312 -3.79 1.65 -12.41
N GLU A 313 -3.59 1.95 -13.70
CA GLU A 313 -4.12 3.17 -14.34
C GLU A 313 -5.62 3.10 -14.63
N ARG A 314 -6.19 1.90 -14.63
CA ARG A 314 -7.61 1.63 -14.88
C ARG A 314 -8.09 0.53 -13.94
N ASP A 315 -9.37 0.58 -13.59
CA ASP A 315 -10.06 -0.47 -12.83
C ASP A 315 -9.30 -0.93 -11.57
N SER A 316 -8.65 0.01 -10.88
CA SER A 316 -7.85 -0.22 -9.69
C SER A 316 -8.47 0.44 -8.46
N LEU A 317 -8.13 -0.05 -7.27
CA LEU A 317 -8.60 0.54 -6.01
C LEU A 317 -8.32 2.04 -5.93
N TRP A 318 -7.12 2.46 -6.34
CA TRP A 318 -6.73 3.86 -6.39
C TRP A 318 -7.63 4.68 -7.33
N MET A 319 -7.88 4.18 -8.55
CA MET A 319 -8.71 4.89 -9.53
C MET A 319 -10.18 4.92 -9.12
N ASP A 320 -10.69 3.83 -8.52
CA ASP A 320 -12.05 3.75 -8.01
C ASP A 320 -12.28 4.76 -6.88
N PHE A 321 -11.32 4.90 -5.95
CA PHE A 321 -11.36 5.92 -4.90
C PHE A 321 -11.42 7.35 -5.48
N ARG A 322 -10.57 7.65 -6.47
CA ARG A 322 -10.56 8.96 -7.13
C ARG A 322 -11.86 9.24 -7.88
N ALA A 323 -12.41 8.24 -8.56
CA ALA A 323 -13.68 8.36 -9.26
C ALA A 323 -14.85 8.61 -8.29
N ALA A 324 -14.92 7.87 -7.17
CA ALA A 324 -15.92 8.06 -6.13
C ALA A 324 -15.83 9.47 -5.51
N THR A 325 -14.61 9.96 -5.26
CA THR A 325 -14.38 11.33 -4.76
C THR A 325 -14.91 12.37 -5.73
N ALA A 326 -14.58 12.26 -7.02
CA ALA A 326 -15.03 13.19 -8.04
C ALA A 326 -16.56 13.16 -8.25
N ARG A 327 -17.17 11.96 -8.22
CA ARG A 327 -18.63 11.79 -8.28
C ARG A 327 -19.30 12.48 -7.10
N HIS A 328 -18.77 12.29 -5.90
CA HIS A 328 -19.35 12.85 -4.69
C HIS A 328 -19.32 14.38 -4.67
N VAL A 329 -18.20 14.98 -5.12
CA VAL A 329 -18.12 16.44 -5.30
C VAL A 329 -19.19 16.92 -6.29
N LYS A 330 -19.38 16.23 -7.43
CA LYS A 330 -20.41 16.58 -8.41
C LYS A 330 -21.82 16.48 -7.84
N ALA A 331 -22.11 15.44 -7.05
CA ALA A 331 -23.40 15.27 -6.39
C ALA A 331 -23.72 16.44 -5.44
N TRP A 332 -22.74 16.87 -4.64
CA TRP A 332 -22.88 18.07 -3.80
C TRP A 332 -23.12 19.34 -4.62
N GLN A 333 -22.31 19.56 -5.66
CA GLN A 333 -22.45 20.73 -6.53
C GLN A 333 -23.84 20.76 -7.17
N ALA A 334 -24.32 19.64 -7.71
CA ALA A 334 -25.65 19.54 -8.31
C ALA A 334 -26.75 19.88 -7.29
N LEU A 335 -26.67 19.33 -6.07
CA LEU A 335 -27.65 19.60 -5.03
C LEU A 335 -27.65 21.07 -4.60
N LEU A 336 -26.48 21.62 -4.25
CA LEU A 336 -26.37 23.00 -3.75
C LEU A 336 -26.77 24.02 -4.82
N ASN A 337 -26.36 23.80 -6.08
CA ASN A 337 -26.75 24.65 -7.20
C ASN A 337 -28.26 24.63 -7.43
N SER A 338 -28.90 23.45 -7.34
CA SER A 338 -30.36 23.35 -7.48
C SER A 338 -31.14 24.06 -6.38
N CYS A 339 -30.46 24.47 -5.30
CA CYS A 339 -31.06 25.18 -4.17
C CYS A 339 -30.71 26.67 -4.10
N GLY A 340 -29.84 27.19 -4.98
CA GLY A 340 -29.29 28.53 -4.80
C GLY A 340 -28.39 28.65 -3.56
N LEU A 341 -27.83 27.51 -3.10
CA LEU A 341 -27.07 27.35 -1.86
C LEU A 341 -25.59 27.00 -2.11
N ALA A 342 -25.09 27.11 -3.34
CA ALA A 342 -23.68 26.90 -3.64
C ALA A 342 -22.84 28.13 -3.28
N PRO A 343 -21.52 27.97 -3.08
CA PRO A 343 -20.62 29.10 -2.84
C PRO A 343 -20.80 30.21 -3.89
N GLY A 344 -20.95 31.45 -3.44
CA GLY A 344 -21.17 32.62 -4.31
C GLY A 344 -22.62 32.87 -4.74
N GLN A 345 -23.57 32.03 -4.34
CA GLN A 345 -25.01 32.27 -4.57
C GLN A 345 -25.66 33.01 -3.40
N ALA A 346 -26.78 33.69 -3.66
CA ALA A 346 -27.47 34.53 -2.67
C ALA A 346 -27.90 33.77 -1.39
N GLY A 347 -28.08 32.45 -1.47
CA GLY A 347 -28.40 31.60 -0.31
C GLY A 347 -27.18 31.06 0.44
N TRP A 348 -25.95 31.39 0.06
CA TRP A 348 -24.73 30.96 0.75
C TRP A 348 -24.53 31.66 2.09
N SER A 349 -24.48 30.90 3.19
CA SER A 349 -24.15 31.42 4.53
C SER A 349 -22.89 30.76 5.11
N GLY A 350 -21.89 30.48 4.28
CA GLY A 350 -20.68 29.77 4.68
C GLY A 350 -19.57 30.67 5.23
N VAL A 351 -19.80 31.33 6.36
CA VAL A 351 -18.71 31.83 7.21
C VAL A 351 -18.57 30.87 8.40
N PRO A 352 -17.48 30.13 8.53
CA PRO A 352 -17.21 29.34 9.73
C PRO A 352 -16.79 30.31 10.84
N GLY A 353 -17.71 30.72 11.71
CA GLY A 353 -17.40 31.65 12.79
C GLY A 353 -18.52 31.96 13.78
N ASP A 354 -19.77 32.13 13.32
CA ASP A 354 -20.85 32.61 14.19
C ASP A 354 -22.00 31.61 14.30
N ALA A 355 -21.83 30.63 15.20
CA ALA A 355 -22.91 29.94 15.92
C ALA A 355 -22.34 29.12 17.08
#